data_AF-A0A0R1QJV5-F1
#
_entry.id   AF-A0A0R1QJV5-F1
#
_cell.length_a   1.000
_cell.length_b   1.000
_cell.length_c   1.000
_cell.angle_alpha   90.00
_cell.angle_beta   90.00
_cell.angle_gamma   90.00
#
_symmetry.space_group_name_H-M   'P 1'
#
loop_
_entity.id
_entity.type
_entity.pdbx_description
1 polymer ?
#
loop_
_entity_poly.entity_id
_entity_poly.type
_entity_poly.pdbx_seq_one_letter_code
_entity_poly.pdbx_strand_id
1 'polypeptide(L)' 'MAKVFDCGPQDPSEDFAYFAQSLPAAFLYIGCAKDDGLDHPHHSPDFFMDERALLIAAQAVGTAALNYLN' A
#
# COMPACT_ATOMS: atom_id res chain seq x y z
N MET A 1 -10.03 13.65 -3.88
CA MET A 1 -9.09 12.76 -4.63
C MET A 1 -8.12 12.18 -3.64
N ALA A 2 -7.70 10.92 -3.81
CA ALA A 2 -6.65 10.34 -2.99
C ALA A 2 -5.33 11.09 -3.22
N LYS A 3 -4.57 11.37 -2.16
CA LYS A 3 -3.27 12.04 -2.24
C LYS A 3 -2.20 11.00 -2.55
N VAL A 4 -1.42 11.23 -3.61
CA VAL A 4 -0.24 10.42 -3.95
C VAL A 4 1.00 11.21 -3.58
N PHE A 5 1.93 10.57 -2.87
CA PHE A 5 3.21 11.16 -2.49
C PHE A 5 4.26 10.05 -2.33
N ASP A 6 5.53 10.43 -2.42
CA ASP A 6 6.64 9.53 -2.11
C ASP A 6 6.79 9.41 -0.59
N CYS A 7 6.67 8.19 -0.07
CA CYS A 7 6.84 7.88 1.35
C CYS A 7 8.27 7.45 1.71
N GLY A 8 9.19 7.45 0.72
CA GLY A 8 10.55 6.98 0.87
C GLY A 8 10.65 5.44 0.97
N PRO A 9 11.88 4.92 1.09
CA PRO A 9 12.07 3.50 1.39
C PRO A 9 11.47 3.17 2.75
N GLN A 10 10.91 1.96 2.87
CA GLN A 10 10.38 1.45 4.12
C GLN A 10 11.37 0.47 4.75
N ASP A 11 11.49 0.51 6.08
CA ASP A 11 12.41 -0.34 6.83
C ASP A 11 12.06 -1.85 6.85
N PRO A 12 10.77 -2.28 6.86
CA PRO A 12 10.43 -3.69 6.89
C PRO A 12 10.91 -4.45 5.64
N SER A 13 11.39 -5.68 5.85
CA SER A 13 11.64 -6.62 4.75
C SER A 13 10.33 -7.20 4.22
N GLU A 14 10.27 -7.46 2.91
CA GLU A 14 9.08 -7.97 2.22
C GLU A 14 9.50 -9.00 1.15
N ASP A 15 8.86 -10.18 1.15
CA ASP A 15 9.24 -11.28 0.26
C ASP A 15 8.73 -11.09 -1.19
N PHE A 16 7.83 -10.12 -1.41
CA PHE A 16 7.49 -9.64 -2.75
C PHE A 16 8.73 -9.28 -3.57
N ALA A 17 9.84 -8.92 -2.91
CA ALA A 17 11.14 -8.69 -3.53
C ALA A 17 11.60 -9.82 -4.48
N TYR A 18 11.25 -11.09 -4.22
CA TYR A 18 11.59 -12.19 -5.12
C TYR A 18 10.89 -12.09 -6.49
N PHE A 19 9.66 -11.57 -6.53
CA PHE A 19 8.99 -11.27 -7.80
C PHE A 19 9.67 -10.09 -8.50
N ALA A 20 10.02 -9.04 -7.75
CA ALA A 20 10.68 -7.85 -8.29
C ALA A 20 12.11 -8.11 -8.81
N GLN A 21 12.79 -9.14 -8.30
CA GLN A 21 14.07 -9.61 -8.84
C GLN A 21 13.91 -10.34 -10.18
N SER A 22 12.74 -10.94 -10.43
CA SER A 22 12.50 -11.81 -11.58
C SER A 22 11.86 -11.10 -12.77
N LEU A 23 11.02 -10.09 -12.51
CA LEU A 23 10.27 -9.34 -13.51
C LEU A 23 10.25 -7.84 -13.15
N PRO A 24 10.06 -6.94 -14.13
CA PRO A 24 9.74 -5.55 -13.84
C PRO A 24 8.49 -5.48 -12.95
N ALA A 25 8.66 -5.00 -11.72
CA ALA A 25 7.60 -4.96 -10.72
C ALA A 25 7.57 -3.60 -10.02
N ALA A 26 6.39 -3.28 -9.47
CA ALA A 26 6.19 -2.14 -8.58
C ALA A 26 5.45 -2.61 -7.34
N PHE A 27 5.91 -2.18 -6.17
CA PHE A 27 5.22 -2.39 -4.89
C PHE A 27 4.64 -1.05 -4.44
N LEU A 28 3.36 -1.03 -4.08
CA LEU A 28 2.62 0.19 -3.74
C LEU A 28 2.18 0.13 -2.29
N TYR A 29 2.27 1.27 -1.60
CA TYR A 29 1.71 1.44 -0.25
C TYR A 29 0.39 2.21 -0.32
N ILE A 30 -0.61 1.73 0.41
CA ILE A 30 -1.90 2.40 0.57
C ILE A 30 -1.99 2.91 2.01
N GLY A 31 -2.09 4.23 2.17
CA GLY A 31 -2.26 4.84 3.49
C GLY A 31 -3.53 4.33 4.17
N CYS A 32 -3.38 3.75 5.36
CA CYS A 32 -4.48 3.17 6.13
C CYS A 32 -4.49 3.63 7.60
N ALA A 33 -3.71 4.66 7.93
CA ALA A 33 -3.74 5.27 9.26
C ALA A 33 -5.13 5.84 9.58
N LYS A 34 -5.52 5.77 10.84
CA LYS A 34 -6.77 6.33 11.33
C LYS A 34 -6.64 7.81 11.67
N ASP A 35 -7.76 8.52 11.55
CA ASP A 35 -7.90 9.92 11.94
C ASP A 35 -8.20 10.07 13.45
N ASP A 36 -7.63 9.23 14.31
CA ASP A 36 -7.81 9.27 15.78
C ASP A 36 -6.59 9.82 16.53
N GLY A 37 -5.50 10.11 15.81
CA GLY A 37 -4.26 10.66 16.38
C GLY A 37 -3.42 9.63 17.13
N LEU A 38 -3.77 8.35 17.05
CA LEU A 38 -2.99 7.25 17.61
C LEU A 38 -2.16 6.57 16.52
N ASP A 39 -1.06 5.94 16.92
CA ASP A 39 -0.27 5.09 16.04
C ASP A 39 -0.69 3.63 16.22
N HIS A 40 -0.97 2.97 15.10
CA HIS A 40 -1.42 1.58 15.04
C HIS A 40 -0.46 0.77 14.15
N PRO A 41 0.79 0.56 14.59
CA PRO A 41 1.82 0.03 13.71
C PRO A 41 1.56 -1.44 13.37
N HIS A 42 2.10 -1.86 12.23
CA HIS A 42 2.17 -3.27 11.85
C HIS A 42 2.83 -4.09 12.97
N HIS A 43 2.37 -5.33 13.16
CA HIS A 43 2.82 -6.26 14.22
C HIS A 43 2.45 -5.88 15.68
N SER A 44 1.67 -4.82 15.90
CA SER A 44 1.10 -4.52 17.22
C SER A 44 -0.12 -5.42 17.54
N PRO A 45 -0.35 -5.84 18.81
CA PRO A 45 -1.61 -6.46 19.21
C PRO A 45 -2.82 -5.53 19.06
N ASP A 46 -2.59 -4.21 19.06
CA ASP A 46 -3.60 -3.17 18.90
C ASP A 46 -3.59 -2.59 17.47
N PHE A 47 -3.10 -3.35 16.50
CA PHE A 47 -3.15 -2.95 15.09
C PHE A 47 -4.59 -2.67 14.69
N PHE A 48 -4.80 -1.50 14.08
CA PHE A 48 -6.08 -1.09 13.56
C PHE A 48 -5.88 -0.20 12.35
N MET A 49 -6.66 -0.47 11.29
CA MET A 49 -6.56 0.23 10.03
C MET A 49 -7.87 0.90 9.64
N ASP A 50 -7.77 1.95 8.85
CA ASP A 50 -8.91 2.58 8.20
C ASP A 50 -9.37 1.78 6.98
N GLU A 51 -10.56 1.19 7.04
CA GLU A 51 -11.13 0.37 5.98
C GLU A 51 -11.40 1.13 4.67
N ARG A 52 -11.42 2.48 4.69
CA ARG A 52 -11.45 3.28 3.45
C ARG A 52 -10.28 2.95 2.52
N ALA A 53 -9.16 2.49 3.08
CA ALA A 53 -7.99 2.04 2.33
C ALA A 53 -8.30 0.87 1.37
N LEU A 54 -9.28 0.01 1.69
CA LEU A 54 -9.64 -1.15 0.85
C LEU A 54 -10.18 -0.70 -0.52
N LEU A 55 -11.05 0.31 -0.53
CA LEU A 55 -11.60 0.85 -1.78
C LEU A 55 -10.50 1.55 -2.60
N ILE A 56 -9.61 2.29 -1.93
CA ILE A 56 -8.48 2.96 -2.58
C ILE A 56 -7.53 1.94 -3.21
N ALA A 57 -7.21 0.84 -2.51
CA ALA A 57 -6.38 -0.24 -3.02
C ALA A 57 -6.99 -0.88 -4.27
N ALA A 58 -8.29 -1.20 -4.24
CA ALA A 58 -8.99 -1.78 -5.38
C ALA A 58 -8.99 -0.86 -6.60
N GLN A 59 -9.23 0.45 -6.38
CA GLN A 59 -9.18 1.46 -7.45
C GLN A 59 -7.77 1.59 -8.02
N ALA A 60 -6.74 1.71 -7.16
CA ALA A 60 -5.36 1.89 -7.60
C ALA A 60 -4.87 0.71 -8.47
N VAL A 61 -5.04 -0.53 -7.98
CA VAL A 61 -4.60 -1.73 -8.70
C VAL A 61 -5.46 -1.96 -9.94
N GLY A 62 -6.78 -1.76 -9.86
CA GLY A 62 -7.68 -1.90 -11.00
C GLY A 62 -7.35 -0.92 -12.13
N THR A 63 -7.13 0.36 -11.80
CA THR A 63 -6.70 1.36 -12.79
C THR A 63 -5.32 1.03 -13.37
N ALA A 64 -4.36 0.62 -12.55
CA ALA A 64 -3.03 0.23 -13.05
C ALA A 64 -3.11 -0.96 -14.02
N ALA A 65 -3.88 -1.99 -13.69
CA ALA A 65 -4.07 -3.16 -14.53
C ALA A 65 -4.78 -2.81 -15.85
N LEU A 66 -5.87 -2.06 -15.79
CA LEU A 66 -6.59 -1.64 -17.00
C LEU A 66 -5.71 -0.76 -17.90
N ASN A 67 -4.95 0.18 -17.33
CA ASN A 67 -4.03 1.01 -18.11
C ASN A 67 -2.86 0.23 -18.71
N TYR A 68 -2.42 -0.85 -18.06
CA TYR A 68 -1.35 -1.70 -18.59
C TYR A 68 -1.84 -2.64 -19.71
N LEU A 69 -3.11 -3.07 -19.65
CA LEU A 69 -3.69 -4.05 -20.57
C LEU A 69 -4.42 -3.43 -21.78
N ASN A 70 -4.72 -2.13 -21.74
CA ASN A 70 -5.30 -1.37 -22.85
C ASN A 70 -4.21 -0.80 -23.76
#